data_AF-A0A9X3KXI4-F1
#
_entry.id   AF-A0A9X3KXI4-F1
#
_cell.length_a   1.000
_cell.length_b   1.000
_cell.length_c   1.000
_cell.angle_alpha   90.00
_cell.angle_beta   90.00
_cell.angle_gamma   90.00
#
_symmetry.space_group_name_H-M   'P 1'
#
loop_
_entity.id
_entity.type
_entity.pdbx_description
1 polymer ?
#
loop_
_entity_poly.entity_id
_entity_poly.type
_entity_poly.pdbx_seq_one_letter_code
_entity_poly.pdbx_strand_id
1 'polypeptide(L)'
;MKLAMLATGAALACAAGTAQAEQSGTNFIGLGVGYVPVYQGSSEYRALPVPLINYHSGNFFISPRAGLPAMGLQTTLAPDWKAGVFVGMALGRDSSDADRTKGLDDIDFHGTYGAFVEWAPGPFSLGAAYRQAARSGYGGTLELHATYAAWQDGANRVNLGASTQWASHDDMQTWYGVTSSQAARSREGLSTYSPSSGFKSAALFATWSHRIDASWSTVTTVGVNTLLGDARDSPLTERRANLFGSVGVVYAF
;
A
#
# COMPACT_ATOMS: atom_id res chain seq x y z
N MET A 1 27.93 9.38 -15.00
CA MET A 1 26.55 8.88 -15.16
C MET A 1 25.94 8.76 -13.77
N LYS A 2 25.12 9.73 -13.36
CA LYS A 2 24.31 9.59 -12.14
C LYS A 2 23.14 8.67 -12.52
N LEU A 3 23.10 7.46 -11.97
CA LEU A 3 21.88 6.65 -11.99
C LEU A 3 20.82 7.49 -11.27
N ALA A 4 19.84 8.00 -12.01
CA ALA A 4 18.62 8.52 -11.41
C ALA A 4 17.92 7.31 -10.79
N MET A 5 18.10 7.10 -9.48
CA MET A 5 17.19 6.27 -8.71
C MET A 5 15.83 6.95 -8.82
N LEU A 6 14.89 6.36 -9.55
CA LEU A 6 13.49 6.73 -9.41
C LEU A 6 13.08 6.37 -7.98
N ALA A 7 13.16 7.31 -7.04
CA ALA A 7 12.56 7.13 -5.72
C ALA A 7 11.05 7.39 -5.86
N THR A 8 10.39 6.44 -6.52
CA THR A 8 9.04 6.64 -7.00
C THR A 8 8.03 6.63 -5.85
N GLY A 9 7.58 7.82 -5.41
CA GLY A 9 6.43 8.13 -4.54
C GLY A 9 5.21 7.24 -4.62
N ALA A 10 5.06 6.27 -3.72
CA ALA A 10 3.77 5.89 -3.10
C ALA A 10 3.83 4.51 -2.45
N ALA A 11 3.65 4.48 -1.13
CA ALA A 11 2.97 3.37 -0.49
C ALA A 11 1.46 3.51 -0.77
N LEU A 12 1.02 3.05 -1.94
CA LEU A 12 -0.39 2.75 -2.12
C LEU A 12 -0.64 1.40 -1.47
N ALA A 13 -1.69 1.32 -0.67
CA ALA A 13 -2.30 0.05 -0.34
C ALA A 13 -2.98 -0.53 -1.59
N CYS A 14 -2.20 -0.86 -2.62
CA CYS A 14 -2.65 -1.80 -3.65
C CYS A 14 -2.75 -3.16 -2.95
N ALA A 15 -3.92 -3.46 -2.40
CA ALA A 15 -4.27 -4.78 -1.88
C ALA A 15 -4.43 -5.82 -3.02
N ALA A 16 -3.58 -5.74 -4.05
CA ALA A 16 -3.66 -6.53 -5.28
C ALA A 16 -3.16 -7.98 -5.11
N GLY A 17 -3.04 -8.49 -3.88
CA GLY A 17 -2.32 -9.74 -3.64
C GLY A 17 -2.97 -10.77 -2.72
N THR A 18 -3.91 -10.42 -1.84
CA THR A 18 -4.31 -11.35 -0.76
C THR A 18 -5.40 -12.34 -1.19
N ALA A 19 -6.27 -11.98 -2.13
CA ALA A 19 -7.53 -12.70 -2.28
C ALA A 19 -7.52 -13.90 -3.26
N GLN A 20 -6.48 -14.04 -4.08
CA GLN A 20 -6.31 -15.23 -4.93
C GLN A 20 -5.50 -16.34 -4.21
N ALA A 21 -4.55 -15.92 -3.37
CA ALA A 21 -3.65 -16.81 -2.63
C ALA A 21 -4.30 -17.53 -1.43
N GLU A 22 -5.18 -16.86 -0.69
CA GLU A 22 -5.68 -17.39 0.57
C GLU A 22 -6.53 -18.66 0.43
N GLN A 23 -7.20 -18.89 -0.71
CA GLN A 23 -8.09 -20.04 -0.88
C GLN A 23 -7.45 -21.27 -1.55
N SER A 24 -6.23 -21.19 -2.08
CA SER A 24 -5.62 -22.36 -2.76
C SER A 24 -4.20 -22.70 -2.31
N GLY A 25 -3.56 -21.87 -1.48
CA GLY A 25 -2.19 -22.14 -1.03
C GLY A 25 -1.18 -22.25 -2.17
N THR A 26 -1.53 -21.75 -3.36
CA THR A 26 -0.73 -21.85 -4.57
C THR A 26 0.20 -20.64 -4.66
N ASN A 27 1.47 -20.91 -4.92
CA ASN A 27 2.46 -19.86 -5.10
C ASN A 27 2.28 -19.24 -6.50
N PHE A 28 2.54 -17.95 -6.62
CA PHE A 28 2.52 -17.29 -7.92
C PHE A 28 3.56 -16.19 -8.04
N ILE A 29 3.94 -15.94 -9.28
CA ILE A 29 4.74 -14.80 -9.68
C ILE A 29 4.12 -14.15 -10.92
N GLY A 30 4.24 -12.84 -11.03
CA GLY A 30 3.63 -12.10 -12.10
C GLY A 30 4.09 -10.66 -12.15
N LEU A 31 3.56 -9.98 -13.16
CA LEU A 31 3.84 -8.58 -13.41
C LEU A 31 2.57 -7.88 -13.86
N GLY A 32 2.40 -6.66 -13.40
CA GLY A 32 1.33 -5.78 -13.83
C GLY A 32 1.78 -4.35 -14.01
N VAL A 33 0.83 -3.50 -14.36
CA VAL A 33 0.96 -2.05 -14.39
C VAL A 33 -0.08 -1.48 -13.44
N GLY A 34 0.34 -0.56 -12.57
CA GLY A 34 -0.52 0.20 -11.67
C GLY A 34 -0.63 1.65 -12.12
N TYR A 35 -1.82 2.23 -12.09
CA TYR A 35 -2.09 3.64 -12.31
C TYR A 35 -2.56 4.30 -11.01
N VAL A 36 -1.74 5.21 -10.50
CA VAL A 36 -1.81 5.64 -9.10
C VAL A 36 -1.34 7.09 -8.95
N PRO A 37 -1.79 7.84 -7.93
CA PRO A 37 -1.26 9.17 -7.66
C PRO A 37 0.22 9.11 -7.29
N VAL A 38 0.99 10.16 -7.66
CA VAL A 38 2.44 10.24 -7.39
C VAL A 38 2.79 10.36 -5.90
N TYR A 39 1.82 10.74 -5.07
CA TYR A 39 1.78 10.53 -3.62
C TYR A 39 0.32 10.61 -3.17
N GLN A 40 -0.01 10.13 -1.97
CA GLN A 40 -1.40 10.20 -1.48
C GLN A 40 -1.83 11.66 -1.31
N GLY A 41 -2.93 12.05 -1.97
CA GLY A 41 -3.41 13.42 -1.98
C GLY A 41 -3.03 14.22 -3.24
N SER A 42 -2.17 13.70 -4.12
CA SER A 42 -1.75 14.42 -5.31
C SER A 42 -2.85 14.53 -6.36
N SER A 43 -2.80 15.60 -7.16
CA SER A 43 -3.58 15.72 -8.40
C SER A 43 -2.91 15.03 -9.59
N GLU A 44 -1.62 14.74 -9.50
CA GLU A 44 -0.79 14.11 -10.52
C GLU A 44 -0.74 12.59 -10.35
N TYR A 45 -0.67 11.89 -11.48
CA TYR A 45 -0.78 10.44 -11.57
C TYR A 45 0.33 9.86 -12.43
N ARG A 46 0.68 8.61 -12.16
CA ARG A 46 1.66 7.86 -12.96
C ARG A 46 1.31 6.40 -13.11
N ALA A 47 1.84 5.80 -14.17
CA ALA A 47 1.85 4.36 -14.37
C ALA A 47 3.18 3.76 -13.92
N LEU A 48 3.15 2.64 -13.22
CA LEU A 48 4.35 1.94 -12.72
C LEU A 48 4.24 0.42 -12.91
N PRO A 49 5.36 -0.29 -13.10
CA PRO A 49 5.37 -1.73 -12.99
C PRO A 49 5.04 -2.18 -11.56
N VAL A 50 4.20 -3.20 -11.42
CA VAL A 50 3.80 -3.78 -10.14
C VAL A 50 4.20 -5.25 -10.12
N PRO A 51 5.20 -5.66 -9.32
CA PRO A 51 5.50 -7.07 -9.13
C PRO A 51 4.37 -7.76 -8.36
N LEU A 52 3.88 -8.88 -8.88
CA LEU A 52 2.84 -9.69 -8.26
C LEU A 52 3.49 -10.97 -7.74
N ILE A 53 3.73 -11.06 -6.44
CA ILE A 53 4.44 -12.20 -5.85
C ILE A 53 3.64 -12.69 -4.66
N ASN A 54 3.35 -13.99 -4.64
CA ASN A 54 2.86 -14.68 -3.47
C ASN A 54 3.59 -16.01 -3.36
N TYR A 55 4.32 -16.19 -2.26
CA TYR A 55 5.09 -17.39 -2.01
C TYR A 55 4.95 -17.79 -0.55
N HIS A 56 4.64 -19.05 -0.29
CA HIS A 56 4.57 -19.63 1.04
C HIS A 56 5.36 -20.95 1.06
N SER A 57 6.18 -21.12 2.09
CA SER A 57 6.94 -22.34 2.34
C SER A 57 7.11 -22.56 3.84
N GLY A 58 6.29 -23.44 4.41
CA GLY A 58 6.19 -23.59 5.86
C GLY A 58 5.75 -22.27 6.51
N ASN A 59 6.51 -21.81 7.50
CA ASN A 59 6.25 -20.52 8.16
C ASN A 59 6.72 -19.31 7.34
N PHE A 60 7.56 -19.50 6.32
CA PHE A 60 8.08 -18.40 5.52
C PHE A 60 7.07 -17.95 4.47
N PHE A 61 6.99 -16.63 4.24
CA PHE A 61 6.19 -16.07 3.17
C PHE A 61 6.87 -14.89 2.46
N ILE A 62 6.48 -14.67 1.20
CA ILE A 62 6.66 -13.43 0.45
C ILE A 62 5.28 -13.04 -0.09
N SER A 63 4.74 -11.92 0.36
CA SER A 63 3.44 -11.44 -0.11
C SER A 63 3.35 -9.92 0.03
N PRO A 64 2.47 -9.23 -0.72
CA PRO A 64 2.37 -7.79 -0.65
C PRO A 64 1.82 -7.32 0.70
N ARG A 65 2.45 -6.31 1.32
CA ARG A 65 1.96 -5.61 2.52
C ARG A 65 1.92 -4.10 2.24
N ALA A 66 0.74 -3.48 2.31
CA ALA A 66 0.43 -2.16 1.76
C ALA A 66 1.06 -1.92 0.37
N GLY A 67 0.72 -2.80 -0.56
CA GLY A 67 1.05 -2.68 -1.98
C GLY A 67 2.49 -2.93 -2.40
N LEU A 68 3.39 -3.25 -1.48
CA LEU A 68 4.78 -3.59 -1.79
C LEU A 68 5.12 -5.00 -1.31
N PRO A 69 5.97 -5.76 -2.04
CA PRO A 69 6.44 -7.06 -1.57
C PRO A 69 7.07 -6.94 -0.19
N ALA A 70 6.62 -7.80 0.72
CA ALA A 70 7.21 -8.00 2.03
C ALA A 70 7.49 -9.48 2.22
N MET A 71 8.43 -9.80 3.09
CA MET A 71 8.76 -11.18 3.44
C MET A 71 8.82 -11.33 4.96
N GLY A 72 8.55 -12.53 5.44
CA GLY A 72 8.45 -12.73 6.87
C GLY A 72 8.18 -14.15 7.29
N LEU A 73 7.84 -14.27 8.57
CA LEU A 73 7.44 -15.52 9.19
C LEU A 73 6.02 -15.37 9.72
N GLN A 74 5.20 -16.38 9.47
CA GLN A 74 3.83 -16.46 9.93
C GLN A 74 3.56 -17.80 10.63
N THR A 75 2.58 -17.81 11.51
CA THR A 75 2.10 -19.00 12.21
C THR A 75 0.58 -18.98 12.31
N THR A 76 -0.01 -20.16 12.36
CA THR A 76 -1.44 -20.34 12.63
C THR A 76 -1.64 -20.37 14.15
N LEU A 77 -2.40 -19.43 14.68
CA LEU A 77 -2.68 -19.33 16.12
C LEU A 77 -3.88 -20.20 16.54
N ALA A 78 -4.89 -20.27 15.69
CA ALA A 78 -6.14 -21.01 15.85
C ALA A 78 -6.77 -21.24 14.46
N PRO A 79 -7.86 -22.00 14.32
CA PRO A 79 -8.60 -22.06 13.06
C PRO A 79 -8.90 -20.65 12.52
N ASP A 80 -8.61 -20.44 11.25
CA ASP A 80 -8.77 -19.16 10.53
C ASP A 80 -7.90 -17.99 11.04
N TRP A 81 -7.10 -18.16 12.10
CA TRP A 81 -6.24 -17.12 12.67
C TRP A 81 -4.78 -17.32 12.28
N LYS A 82 -4.20 -16.32 11.62
CA LYS A 82 -2.78 -16.23 11.32
C LYS A 82 -2.18 -15.00 12.00
N ALA A 83 -0.93 -15.10 12.42
CA ALA A 83 -0.15 -13.95 12.83
C ALA A 83 1.28 -14.10 12.36
N GLY A 84 1.98 -12.98 12.23
CA GLY A 84 3.36 -13.03 11.79
C GLY A 84 4.09 -11.71 11.93
N VAL A 85 5.38 -11.78 11.64
CA VAL A 85 6.28 -10.63 11.55
C VAL A 85 6.80 -10.54 10.13
N PHE A 86 7.10 -9.32 9.68
CA PHE A 86 7.58 -9.09 8.34
C PHE A 86 8.60 -7.97 8.29
N VAL A 87 9.43 -8.04 7.26
CA VAL A 87 10.22 -6.92 6.76
C VAL A 87 9.72 -6.58 5.36
N GLY A 88 9.74 -5.30 5.05
CA GLY A 88 9.31 -4.79 3.77
C GLY A 88 10.09 -3.53 3.41
N MET A 89 9.57 -2.81 2.45
CA MET A 89 10.16 -1.57 1.96
C MET A 89 9.05 -0.55 1.82
N ALA A 90 9.42 0.72 1.92
CA ALA A 90 8.56 1.84 1.59
C ALA A 90 9.26 2.68 0.54
N LEU A 91 8.51 3.03 -0.50
CA LEU A 91 9.00 3.95 -1.51
C LEU A 91 9.15 5.35 -0.88
N GLY A 92 10.12 6.10 -1.38
CA GLY A 92 10.34 7.49 -1.01
C GLY A 92 9.32 8.45 -1.62
N ARG A 93 9.61 9.74 -1.65
CA ARG A 93 8.94 10.80 -2.43
C ARG A 93 9.97 11.90 -2.70
N ASP A 94 10.22 12.16 -3.97
CA ASP A 94 11.15 13.21 -4.36
C ASP A 94 10.44 14.56 -4.48
N SER A 95 11.18 15.64 -4.25
CA SER A 95 10.73 17.02 -4.46
C SER A 95 10.47 17.34 -5.95
N SER A 96 10.92 16.49 -6.87
CA SER A 96 10.59 16.58 -8.30
C SER A 96 9.38 15.75 -8.74
N ASP A 97 8.77 14.96 -7.84
CA ASP A 97 7.68 14.04 -8.20
C ASP A 97 6.38 14.73 -8.62
N ALA A 98 6.13 15.95 -8.14
CA ALA A 98 4.95 16.75 -8.44
C ALA A 98 5.27 18.24 -8.37
N ASP A 99 4.47 19.08 -9.01
CA ASP A 99 4.55 20.53 -8.85
C ASP A 99 4.41 20.92 -7.37
N ARG A 100 3.50 20.24 -6.65
CA ARG A 100 3.25 20.43 -5.21
C ARG A 100 4.43 20.07 -4.30
N THR A 101 5.35 19.22 -4.76
CA THR A 101 6.50 18.78 -3.94
C THR A 101 7.78 19.58 -4.19
N LYS A 102 7.78 20.49 -5.18
CA LYS A 102 8.95 21.31 -5.52
C LYS A 102 9.35 22.24 -4.37
N GLY A 103 10.56 22.04 -3.87
CA GLY A 103 11.14 22.81 -2.77
C GLY A 103 10.95 22.17 -1.38
N LEU A 104 10.26 21.02 -1.32
CA LEU A 104 10.25 20.17 -0.14
C LEU A 104 11.55 19.37 -0.05
N ASP A 105 11.79 18.75 1.11
CA ASP A 105 12.86 17.77 1.23
C ASP A 105 12.38 16.41 0.72
N ASP A 106 13.32 15.62 0.21
CA ASP A 106 13.06 14.29 -0.30
C ASP A 106 12.81 13.32 0.88
N ILE A 107 11.85 12.42 0.69
CA ILE A 107 11.63 11.27 1.57
C ILE A 107 12.37 10.11 0.90
N ASP A 108 13.39 9.56 1.52
CA ASP A 108 14.13 8.50 0.85
C ASP A 108 13.41 7.15 0.95
N PHE A 109 13.70 6.29 -0.03
CA PHE A 109 13.41 4.87 0.07
C PHE A 109 14.01 4.27 1.35
N HIS A 110 13.24 3.46 2.05
CA HIS A 110 13.67 2.87 3.32
C HIS A 110 13.06 1.49 3.57
N GLY A 111 13.75 0.71 4.41
CA GLY A 111 13.21 -0.54 4.92
C GLY A 111 12.07 -0.29 5.91
N THR A 112 11.19 -1.27 6.06
CA THR A 112 10.15 -1.28 7.09
C THR A 112 10.13 -2.64 7.77
N TYR A 113 9.63 -2.69 8.99
CA TYR A 113 9.37 -3.94 9.70
C TYR A 113 8.05 -3.85 10.45
N GLY A 114 7.44 -4.98 10.74
CA GLY A 114 6.12 -4.97 11.32
C GLY A 114 5.64 -6.33 11.77
N ALA A 115 4.43 -6.33 12.30
CA ALA A 115 3.71 -7.51 12.70
C ALA A 115 2.26 -7.40 12.24
N PHE A 116 1.62 -8.55 12.03
CA PHE A 116 0.23 -8.62 11.63
C PHE A 116 -0.50 -9.75 12.34
N VAL A 117 -1.82 -9.59 12.38
CA VAL A 117 -2.77 -10.64 12.70
C VAL A 117 -3.89 -10.60 11.66
N GLU A 118 -4.38 -11.77 11.27
CA GLU A 118 -5.40 -11.96 10.25
C GLU A 118 -6.35 -13.06 10.72
N TRP A 119 -7.65 -12.82 10.56
CA TRP A 119 -8.73 -13.75 10.83
C TRP A 119 -9.59 -13.90 9.58
N ALA A 120 -9.62 -15.10 8.99
CA ALA A 120 -10.21 -15.34 7.68
C ALA A 120 -11.31 -16.43 7.67
N PRO A 121 -12.47 -16.22 8.32
CA PRO A 121 -13.55 -17.21 8.37
C PRO A 121 -14.38 -17.21 7.07
N GLY A 122 -14.41 -18.35 6.38
CA GLY A 122 -15.27 -18.54 5.21
C GLY A 122 -14.98 -17.52 4.09
N PRO A 123 -15.93 -16.64 3.72
CA PRO A 123 -15.73 -15.62 2.69
C PRO A 123 -15.15 -14.29 3.22
N PHE A 124 -14.93 -14.14 4.53
CA PHE A 124 -14.43 -12.91 5.13
C PHE A 124 -12.97 -13.03 5.50
N SER A 125 -12.23 -11.93 5.42
CA SER A 125 -10.89 -11.79 6.02
C SER A 125 -10.75 -10.43 6.67
N LEU A 126 -10.33 -10.41 7.93
CA LEU A 126 -10.16 -9.24 8.77
C LEU A 126 -8.74 -9.22 9.30
N GLY A 127 -8.04 -8.11 9.16
CA GLY A 127 -6.64 -8.05 9.57
C GLY A 127 -6.24 -6.71 10.15
N ALA A 128 -5.21 -6.78 10.99
CA ALA A 128 -4.51 -5.64 11.53
C ALA A 128 -3.01 -5.81 11.29
N ALA A 129 -2.35 -4.76 10.81
CA ALA A 129 -0.91 -4.78 10.59
C ALA A 129 -0.28 -3.48 11.08
N TYR A 130 0.68 -3.61 12.01
CA TYR A 130 1.54 -2.49 12.40
C TYR A 130 2.82 -2.53 11.56
N ARG A 131 3.27 -1.36 11.12
CA ARG A 131 4.52 -1.18 10.37
C ARG A 131 5.29 0.01 10.89
N GLN A 132 6.58 -0.18 11.10
CA GLN A 132 7.52 0.84 11.50
C GLN A 132 8.55 1.07 10.38
N ALA A 133 8.87 2.33 10.11
CA ALA A 133 10.00 2.67 9.25
C ALA A 133 11.32 2.32 9.94
N ALA A 134 12.21 1.63 9.24
CA ALA A 134 13.59 1.36 9.67
C ALA A 134 14.49 2.60 9.45
N ARG A 135 13.94 3.79 9.72
CA ARG A 135 14.59 5.08 9.59
C ARG A 135 14.08 6.02 10.68
N SER A 136 15.03 6.62 11.38
CA SER A 136 14.72 7.55 12.47
C SER A 136 13.86 8.72 11.97
N GLY A 137 12.81 9.05 12.73
CA GLY A 137 11.90 10.16 12.43
C GLY A 137 10.84 9.90 11.36
N TYR A 138 10.82 8.73 10.71
CA TYR A 138 9.83 8.42 9.67
C TYR A 138 8.53 7.80 10.21
N GLY A 139 8.53 7.37 11.48
CA GLY A 139 7.31 6.91 12.16
C GLY A 139 6.78 5.54 11.74
N GLY A 140 5.55 5.27 12.15
CA GLY A 140 4.86 4.00 11.94
C GLY A 140 3.37 4.16 11.70
N THR A 141 2.77 3.10 11.18
CA THR A 141 1.35 3.03 10.82
C THR A 141 0.71 1.76 11.32
N LEU A 142 -0.56 1.85 11.69
CA LEU A 142 -1.44 0.73 11.96
C LEU A 142 -2.53 0.69 10.90
N GLU A 143 -2.56 -0.38 10.12
CA GLU A 143 -3.61 -0.64 9.14
C GLU A 143 -4.63 -1.63 9.70
N LEU A 144 -5.91 -1.30 9.56
CA LEU A 144 -7.02 -2.23 9.74
C LEU A 144 -7.65 -2.47 8.36
N HIS A 145 -7.89 -3.72 8.00
CA HIS A 145 -8.51 -4.06 6.73
C HIS A 145 -9.53 -5.18 6.86
N ALA A 146 -10.49 -5.17 5.94
CA ALA A 146 -11.53 -6.17 5.79
C ALA A 146 -11.67 -6.50 4.31
N THR A 147 -11.82 -7.77 3.97
CA THR A 147 -12.14 -8.23 2.62
C THR A 147 -13.27 -9.26 2.67
N TYR A 148 -14.06 -9.28 1.60
CA TYR A 148 -15.19 -10.17 1.40
C TYR A 148 -15.15 -10.76 -0.01
N ALA A 149 -15.11 -12.08 -0.11
CA ALA A 149 -15.24 -12.81 -1.37
C ALA A 149 -16.70 -12.73 -1.87
N ALA A 150 -17.00 -11.65 -2.58
CA ALA A 150 -18.35 -11.29 -2.99
C ALA A 150 -18.92 -12.19 -4.09
N TRP A 151 -18.05 -12.71 -4.96
CA TRP A 151 -18.47 -13.59 -6.03
C TRP A 151 -17.33 -14.53 -6.46
N GLN A 152 -17.68 -15.78 -6.73
CA GLN A 152 -16.76 -16.75 -7.31
C GLN A 152 -17.52 -17.73 -8.21
N ASP A 153 -16.97 -17.97 -9.40
CA ASP A 153 -17.40 -19.04 -10.31
C ASP A 153 -16.19 -19.89 -10.75
N GLY A 154 -16.35 -20.72 -11.79
CA GLY A 154 -15.31 -21.62 -12.29
C GLY A 154 -14.06 -20.92 -12.87
N ALA A 155 -14.10 -19.62 -13.18
CA ALA A 155 -12.97 -18.88 -13.72
C ALA A 155 -12.75 -17.51 -13.07
N ASN A 156 -13.76 -16.93 -12.44
CA ASN A 156 -13.74 -15.58 -11.91
C ASN A 156 -13.85 -15.59 -10.39
N ARG A 157 -13.14 -14.66 -9.75
CA ARG A 157 -13.37 -14.30 -8.36
C ARG A 157 -13.33 -12.78 -8.22
N VAL A 158 -14.28 -12.24 -7.48
CA VAL A 158 -14.34 -10.83 -7.11
C VAL A 158 -14.33 -10.72 -5.60
N ASN A 159 -13.40 -9.90 -5.11
CA ASN A 159 -13.28 -9.57 -3.70
C ASN A 159 -13.49 -8.08 -3.52
N LEU A 160 -14.28 -7.71 -2.52
CA LEU A 160 -14.47 -6.34 -2.10
C LEU A 160 -13.68 -6.13 -0.82
N GLY A 161 -13.00 -4.99 -0.71
CA GLY A 161 -12.16 -4.68 0.43
C GLY A 161 -12.35 -3.26 0.91
N ALA A 162 -12.13 -3.09 2.21
CA ALA A 162 -12.07 -1.81 2.88
C ALA A 162 -10.84 -1.78 3.79
N SER A 163 -10.21 -0.62 3.92
CA SER A 163 -9.13 -0.44 4.89
C SER A 163 -9.12 0.97 5.47
N THR A 164 -8.47 1.12 6.62
CA THR A 164 -8.18 2.40 7.24
C THR A 164 -6.80 2.36 7.87
N GLN A 165 -6.10 3.50 7.88
CA GLN A 165 -4.77 3.62 8.44
C GLN A 165 -4.72 4.69 9.51
N TRP A 166 -4.21 4.34 10.68
CA TRP A 166 -3.74 5.27 11.69
C TRP A 166 -2.23 5.44 11.56
N ALA A 167 -1.73 6.65 11.79
CA ALA A 167 -0.32 7.02 11.65
C ALA A 167 0.19 7.77 12.88
N SER A 168 1.45 7.50 13.25
CA SER A 168 2.15 8.24 14.30
C SER A 168 2.42 9.68 13.85
N HIS A 169 2.74 10.56 14.80
CA HIS A 169 3.08 11.96 14.50
C HIS A 169 4.24 12.03 13.51
N ASP A 170 5.29 11.22 13.72
CA ASP A 170 6.45 11.17 12.81
C ASP A 170 6.08 10.74 11.37
N ASP A 171 5.18 9.76 11.19
CA ASP A 171 4.70 9.36 9.86
C ASP A 171 3.88 10.50 9.22
N MET A 172 2.98 11.09 10.00
CA MET A 172 2.18 12.23 9.57
C MET A 172 3.04 13.43 9.18
N GLN A 173 4.06 13.76 9.98
CA GLN A 173 4.99 14.86 9.72
C GLN A 173 5.85 14.57 8.48
N THR A 174 6.29 13.32 8.29
CA THR A 174 7.09 12.91 7.13
C THR A 174 6.31 13.04 5.83
N TRP A 175 5.05 12.59 5.81
CA TRP A 175 4.27 12.50 4.58
C TRP A 175 3.39 13.73 4.30
N TYR A 176 2.92 14.41 5.33
CA TYR A 176 1.93 15.49 5.23
C TYR A 176 2.38 16.80 5.89
N GLY A 177 3.51 16.82 6.58
CA GLY A 177 4.06 18.02 7.21
C GLY A 177 4.78 18.94 6.23
N VAL A 178 4.82 20.23 6.57
CA VAL A 178 5.59 21.27 5.85
C VAL A 178 6.33 22.10 6.89
N THR A 179 7.66 22.01 6.90
CA THR A 179 8.50 22.79 7.83
C THR A 179 8.59 24.26 7.41
N SER A 180 9.05 25.14 8.30
CA SER A 180 9.30 26.55 7.97
C SER A 180 10.29 26.76 6.83
N SER A 181 11.35 25.94 6.78
CA SER A 181 12.35 26.00 5.70
C SER A 181 11.80 25.49 4.37
N GLN A 182 10.89 24.52 4.39
CA GLN A 182 10.21 24.01 3.19
C GLN A 182 9.16 25.00 2.69
N ALA A 183 8.35 25.57 3.58
CA ALA A 183 7.39 26.62 3.23
C ALA A 183 8.07 27.81 2.54
N ALA A 184 9.22 28.26 3.05
CA ALA A 184 9.99 29.35 2.48
C ALA A 184 10.60 29.05 1.09
N ARG A 185 10.87 27.77 0.78
CA ARG A 185 11.45 27.33 -0.51
C ARG A 185 10.41 26.77 -1.48
N SER A 186 9.18 26.59 -1.03
CA SER A 186 8.10 26.01 -1.82
C SER A 186 7.78 26.91 -3.01
N ARG A 187 7.60 26.28 -4.18
CA ARG A 187 7.19 27.00 -5.40
C ARG A 187 5.68 27.26 -5.44
N GLU A 188 4.91 26.48 -4.72
CA GLU A 188 3.43 26.53 -4.67
C GLU A 188 2.91 27.39 -3.49
N GLY A 189 3.78 28.10 -2.79
CA GLY A 189 3.39 28.97 -1.67
C GLY A 189 2.80 28.20 -0.49
N LEU A 190 3.31 26.99 -0.21
CA LEU A 190 2.83 26.16 0.90
C LEU A 190 3.01 26.86 2.25
N SER A 191 1.97 26.84 3.09
CA SER A 191 2.07 27.27 4.48
C SER A 191 2.74 26.19 5.34
N THR A 192 3.39 26.61 6.42
CA THR A 192 3.88 25.67 7.45
C THR A 192 2.73 24.84 8.00
N TYR A 193 2.98 23.56 8.21
CA TYR A 193 1.97 22.62 8.68
C TYR A 193 2.61 21.51 9.51
N SER A 194 2.06 21.28 10.70
CA SER A 194 2.51 20.25 11.63
C SER A 194 1.32 19.36 11.99
N PRO A 195 1.14 18.22 11.30
CA PRO A 195 0.05 17.31 11.58
C PRO A 195 0.26 16.55 12.89
N SER A 196 -0.82 16.28 13.60
CA SER A 196 -0.85 15.37 14.74
C SER A 196 -0.92 13.90 14.30
N SER A 197 -0.76 12.96 15.23
CA SER A 197 -1.02 11.54 14.98
C SER A 197 -2.52 11.28 14.84
N GLY A 198 -2.92 10.29 14.04
CA GLY A 198 -4.34 10.06 13.80
C GLY A 198 -4.64 9.13 12.64
N PHE A 199 -5.93 8.91 12.37
CA PHE A 199 -6.38 8.26 11.15
C PHE A 199 -6.05 9.14 9.95
N LYS A 200 -5.21 8.63 9.05
CA LYS A 200 -4.72 9.35 7.87
C LYS A 200 -5.50 9.04 6.60
N SER A 201 -6.06 7.85 6.48
CA SER A 201 -6.77 7.45 5.27
C SER A 201 -7.76 6.31 5.49
N ALA A 202 -8.71 6.19 4.57
CA ALA A 202 -9.56 5.03 4.38
C ALA A 202 -9.69 4.70 2.89
N ALA A 203 -9.79 3.42 2.55
CA ALA A 203 -9.91 2.97 1.18
C ALA A 203 -11.05 1.96 1.00
N LEU A 204 -11.64 1.98 -0.18
CA LEU A 204 -12.52 0.93 -0.70
C LEU A 204 -11.94 0.44 -2.02
N PHE A 205 -11.92 -0.88 -2.22
CA PHE A 205 -11.37 -1.46 -3.43
C PHE A 205 -12.09 -2.76 -3.82
N ALA A 206 -11.97 -3.10 -5.09
CA ALA A 206 -12.40 -4.38 -5.64
C ALA A 206 -11.22 -5.01 -6.37
N THR A 207 -11.02 -6.31 -6.15
CA THR A 207 -10.06 -7.12 -6.88
C THR A 207 -10.80 -8.20 -7.64
N TRP A 208 -10.65 -8.20 -8.96
CA TRP A 208 -11.12 -9.24 -9.86
C TRP A 208 -9.94 -10.08 -10.34
N SER A 209 -10.07 -11.40 -10.19
CA SER A 209 -9.15 -12.36 -10.77
C SER A 209 -9.87 -13.24 -11.77
N HIS A 210 -9.27 -13.43 -12.94
CA HIS A 210 -9.78 -14.27 -14.02
C HIS A 210 -8.75 -15.33 -14.39
N ARG A 211 -9.16 -16.60 -14.28
CA ARG A 211 -8.35 -17.74 -14.67
C ARG A 211 -8.38 -17.90 -16.19
N ILE A 212 -7.23 -17.71 -16.81
CA ILE A 212 -7.03 -17.88 -18.26
C ILE A 212 -6.95 -19.37 -18.57
N ASP A 213 -6.10 -20.09 -17.81
CA ASP A 213 -5.93 -21.54 -17.90
C ASP A 213 -5.52 -22.14 -16.55
N ALA A 214 -5.00 -23.37 -16.53
CA ALA A 214 -4.61 -24.05 -15.30
C ALA A 214 -3.52 -23.32 -14.48
N SER A 215 -2.65 -22.53 -15.13
CA SER A 215 -1.50 -21.89 -14.50
C SER A 215 -1.53 -20.36 -14.61
N TRP A 216 -2.22 -19.80 -15.59
CA TRP A 216 -2.25 -18.36 -15.83
C TRP A 216 -3.54 -17.71 -15.35
N SER A 217 -3.41 -16.55 -14.72
CA SER A 217 -4.55 -15.71 -14.35
C SER A 217 -4.24 -14.23 -14.56
N THR A 218 -5.27 -13.45 -14.86
CA THR A 218 -5.23 -11.99 -14.79
C THR A 218 -5.75 -11.53 -13.45
N VAL A 219 -5.12 -10.52 -12.88
CA VAL A 219 -5.56 -9.84 -11.65
C VAL A 219 -5.73 -8.37 -11.94
N THR A 220 -6.90 -7.83 -11.61
CA THR A 220 -7.22 -6.41 -11.74
C THR A 220 -7.70 -5.89 -10.40
N THR A 221 -7.15 -4.78 -9.94
CA THR A 221 -7.61 -4.07 -8.74
C THR A 221 -8.03 -2.67 -9.12
N VAL A 222 -9.15 -2.20 -8.59
CA VAL A 222 -9.59 -0.81 -8.69
C VAL A 222 -10.06 -0.34 -7.33
N GLY A 223 -9.82 0.92 -6.99
CA GLY A 223 -10.24 1.44 -5.70
C GLY A 223 -10.17 2.95 -5.60
N VAL A 224 -10.64 3.43 -4.46
CA VAL A 224 -10.58 4.83 -4.05
C VAL A 224 -9.99 4.89 -2.65
N ASN A 225 -9.02 5.78 -2.44
CA ASN A 225 -8.44 6.09 -1.14
C ASN A 225 -8.77 7.54 -0.80
N THR A 226 -9.42 7.77 0.34
CA THR A 226 -9.67 9.11 0.88
C THR A 226 -8.76 9.40 2.06
N LEU A 227 -8.23 10.60 2.11
CA LEU A 227 -7.49 11.13 3.24
C LEU A 227 -8.46 11.57 4.34
N LEU A 228 -8.02 11.38 5.58
CA LEU A 228 -8.74 11.68 6.82
C LEU A 228 -7.90 12.56 7.74
N GLY A 229 -8.54 13.20 8.71
CA GLY A 229 -7.88 14.03 9.73
C GLY A 229 -6.90 15.05 9.14
N ASP A 230 -5.76 15.21 9.81
CA ASP A 230 -4.74 16.18 9.41
C ASP A 230 -4.08 15.85 8.05
N ALA A 231 -4.10 14.59 7.62
CA ALA A 231 -3.60 14.24 6.29
C ALA A 231 -4.47 14.87 5.20
N ARG A 232 -5.79 14.89 5.41
CA ARG A 232 -6.75 15.53 4.49
C ARG A 232 -6.57 17.05 4.43
N ASP A 233 -6.21 17.65 5.55
CA ASP A 233 -6.17 19.10 5.73
C ASP A 233 -4.75 19.68 5.50
N SER A 234 -3.79 18.81 5.18
CA SER A 234 -2.42 19.18 4.81
C SER A 234 -2.37 20.07 3.56
N PRO A 235 -1.50 21.10 3.53
CA PRO A 235 -1.17 21.83 2.31
C PRO A 235 -0.61 20.95 1.19
N LEU A 236 -0.17 19.73 1.44
CA LEU A 236 0.28 18.81 0.39
C LEU A 236 -0.89 18.10 -0.31
N THR A 237 -2.07 18.11 0.30
CA THR A 237 -3.26 17.43 -0.22
C THR A 237 -3.99 18.32 -1.23
N GLU A 238 -3.86 17.96 -2.50
CA GLU A 238 -4.59 18.60 -3.61
C GLU A 238 -5.95 17.93 -3.83
N ARG A 239 -6.02 16.61 -3.66
CA ARG A 239 -7.22 15.79 -3.80
C ARG A 239 -7.44 14.97 -2.55
N ARG A 240 -8.57 15.17 -1.89
CA ARG A 240 -8.93 14.40 -0.69
C ARG A 240 -9.17 12.93 -1.00
N ALA A 241 -9.62 12.61 -2.21
CA ALA A 241 -9.83 11.25 -2.67
C ALA A 241 -9.07 11.01 -3.97
N ASN A 242 -8.30 9.92 -4.01
CA ASN A 242 -7.60 9.45 -5.19
C ASN A 242 -8.16 8.10 -5.62
N LEU A 243 -8.41 7.96 -6.92
CA LEU A 243 -8.57 6.63 -7.53
C LEU A 243 -7.20 5.95 -7.63
N PHE A 244 -7.19 4.64 -7.59
CA PHE A 244 -6.03 3.82 -7.93
C PHE A 244 -6.50 2.54 -8.63
N GLY A 245 -5.62 1.95 -9.43
CA GLY A 245 -5.89 0.64 -9.99
C GLY A 245 -4.65 -0.03 -10.55
N SER A 246 -4.76 -1.32 -10.79
CA SER A 246 -3.72 -2.12 -11.43
C SER A 246 -4.34 -3.24 -12.25
N VAL A 247 -3.61 -3.68 -13.26
CA VAL A 247 -3.89 -4.89 -14.01
C VAL A 247 -2.59 -5.64 -14.23
N GLY A 248 -2.61 -6.95 -14.09
CA GLY A 248 -1.43 -7.78 -14.32
C GLY A 248 -1.77 -9.23 -14.56
N VAL A 249 -0.74 -10.00 -14.88
CA VAL A 249 -0.83 -11.42 -15.15
C VAL A 249 0.05 -12.16 -14.16
N VAL A 250 -0.46 -13.26 -13.62
CA VAL A 250 0.24 -14.14 -12.69
C VAL A 250 0.31 -15.55 -13.25
N TYR A 251 1.43 -16.21 -12.96
CA TYR A 251 1.69 -17.61 -13.22
C TYR A 251 1.76 -18.34 -11.87
N ALA A 252 0.88 -19.31 -11.70
CA ALA A 252 0.78 -20.18 -10.54
C ALA A 252 1.67 -21.42 -10.70
N PHE A 253 2.37 -21.80 -9.63
CA PHE A 253 3.30 -22.94 -9.59
C PHE A 253 3.28 -23.67 -8.24
#